data_AF-A0A231QMX8-F1
#
_entry.id   AF-A0A231QMX8-F1
#
_cell.length_a   1.000
_cell.length_b   1.000
_cell.length_c   1.000
_cell.angle_alpha   90.00
_cell.angle_beta   90.00
_cell.angle_gamma   90.00
#
_symmetry.space_group_name_H-M   'P 1'
#
loop_
_entity.id
_entity.type
_entity.pdbx_description
1 polymer ?
#
loop_
_entity_poly.entity_id
_entity_poly.type
_entity_poly.pdbx_seq_one_letter_code
_entity_poly.pdbx_strand_id
1 'polypeptide(L)'
;MIMTDVTNSYHRFINEELRSSNAHFIKVYSLGNSKVVYKKKFGHAEVVISNKIRPVTQKEIDFVLKELASSLEVTPTIDNANHNLVQITWDLAS
;
A
#
# COMPACT_ATOMS: atom_id res chain seq x y z
N MET A 1 -7.52 -12.66 -7.97
CA MET A 1 -7.13 -11.28 -8.34
C MET A 1 -5.67 -11.30 -8.75
N ILE A 2 -5.22 -10.36 -9.57
CA ILE A 2 -3.83 -10.26 -10.02
C ILE A 2 -3.30 -8.89 -9.59
N MET A 3 -2.13 -8.87 -8.96
CA MET A 3 -1.39 -7.66 -8.60
C MET A 3 -0.12 -7.58 -9.43
N THR A 4 0.03 -6.49 -10.19
CA THR A 4 1.16 -6.26 -11.08
C THR A 4 2.03 -5.15 -10.54
N ASP A 5 3.33 -5.39 -10.39
CA ASP A 5 4.31 -4.36 -10.03
C ASP A 5 4.48 -3.39 -11.21
N VAL A 6 4.11 -2.13 -10.98
CA VAL A 6 4.21 -1.03 -11.95
C VAL A 6 5.09 0.10 -11.40
N THR A 7 5.94 -0.18 -10.41
CA THR A 7 6.78 0.80 -9.70
C THR A 7 7.58 1.67 -10.67
N ASN A 8 8.09 1.07 -11.76
CA ASN A 8 8.90 1.78 -12.74
C ASN A 8 8.13 2.89 -13.48
N SER A 9 6.82 2.77 -13.63
CA SER A 9 5.99 3.83 -14.22
C SER A 9 5.84 5.06 -13.31
N TYR A 10 6.27 4.97 -12.05
CA TYR A 10 6.13 6.01 -11.02
C TYR A 10 7.48 6.54 -10.50
N HIS A 11 8.60 6.27 -11.19
CA HIS A 11 9.94 6.64 -10.72
C HIS A 11 10.09 8.11 -10.31
N ARG A 12 9.50 9.06 -11.05
CA ARG A 12 9.60 10.49 -10.72
C ARG A 12 9.01 10.79 -9.35
N PHE A 13 7.78 10.33 -9.09
CA PHE A 13 7.09 10.53 -7.82
C PHE A 13 7.81 9.81 -6.68
N ILE A 14 8.26 8.58 -6.91
CA ILE A 14 8.99 7.80 -5.90
C ILE A 14 10.29 8.52 -5.51
N ASN A 15 11.06 9.00 -6.49
CA ASN A 15 12.30 9.72 -6.21
C ASN A 15 12.07 11.00 -5.40
N GLU A 16 10.95 11.70 -5.64
CA GLU A 16 10.60 12.89 -4.89
C GLU A 16 10.20 12.55 -3.45
N GLU A 17 9.38 11.52 -3.25
CA GLU A 17 8.97 11.05 -1.92
C GLU A 17 10.17 10.51 -1.10
N LEU A 18 11.09 9.78 -1.73
CA LEU A 18 12.31 9.28 -1.08
C LEU A 18 13.28 10.41 -0.69
N ARG A 19 13.24 11.56 -1.38
CA ARG A 19 14.06 12.74 -1.06
C ARG A 19 13.42 13.63 0.01
N SER A 20 12.10 13.70 0.05
CA SER A 20 11.34 14.61 0.91
C SER A 20 10.82 13.98 2.20
N SER A 21 10.84 12.65 2.30
CA SER A 21 10.36 11.91 3.47
C SER A 21 11.43 10.96 4.02
N ASN A 22 11.16 10.36 5.18
CA ASN A 22 11.95 9.28 5.77
C ASN A 22 11.62 7.88 5.23
N ALA A 23 10.88 7.79 4.12
CA ALA A 23 10.66 6.53 3.44
C ALA A 23 11.96 6.04 2.79
N HIS A 24 12.25 4.75 2.92
CA HIS A 24 13.40 4.12 2.28
C HIS A 24 12.98 3.01 1.30
N PHE A 25 11.68 2.75 1.19
CA PHE A 25 11.12 1.76 0.28
C PHE A 25 9.74 2.21 -0.18
N ILE A 26 9.52 2.21 -1.49
CA ILE A 26 8.21 2.45 -2.09
C ILE A 26 8.04 1.48 -3.26
N LYS A 27 6.91 0.78 -3.29
CA LYS A 27 6.44 0.02 -4.45
C LYS A 27 5.04 0.46 -4.84
N VAL A 28 4.76 0.43 -6.13
CA VAL A 28 3.44 0.75 -6.68
C VAL A 28 2.95 -0.43 -7.48
N TYR A 29 1.75 -0.89 -7.18
CA TYR A 29 1.10 -2.00 -7.85
C TYR A 29 -0.24 -1.57 -8.46
N SER A 30 -0.62 -2.26 -9.54
CA SER A 30 -1.98 -2.23 -10.06
C SER A 30 -2.73 -3.49 -9.63
N LEU A 31 -3.93 -3.32 -9.09
CA LEU A 31 -4.85 -4.39 -8.71
C LEU A 31 -6.17 -4.16 -9.46
N GLY A 32 -6.25 -4.65 -10.69
CA GLY A 32 -7.32 -4.26 -11.62
C GLY A 32 -7.35 -2.73 -11.81
N ASN A 33 -8.49 -2.11 -11.50
CA ASN A 33 -8.68 -0.65 -11.57
C ASN A 33 -8.20 0.10 -10.32
N SER A 34 -7.83 -0.62 -9.26
CA SER A 34 -7.30 -0.05 -8.03
C SER A 34 -5.78 0.11 -8.12
N LYS A 35 -5.25 1.10 -7.42
CA LYS A 35 -3.81 1.33 -7.24
C LYS A 35 -3.44 1.05 -5.80
N VAL A 36 -2.33 0.34 -5.61
CA VAL A 36 -1.80 0.00 -4.29
C VAL A 36 -0.41 0.61 -4.18
N VAL A 37 -0.21 1.48 -3.20
CA VAL A 37 1.11 2.05 -2.89
C VAL A 37 1.56 1.44 -1.58
N TYR A 38 2.69 0.74 -1.61
CA TYR A 38 3.32 0.17 -0.42
C TYR A 38 4.56 0.96 -0.05
N LYS A 39 4.60 1.49 1.17
CA LYS A 39 5.68 2.33 1.69
C LYS A 39 6.22 1.73 2.98
N LYS A 40 7.56 1.72 3.14
CA LYS A 40 8.19 1.43 4.43
C LYS A 40 9.08 2.57 4.88
N LYS A 41 9.06 2.78 6.20
CA LYS A 41 9.89 3.69 6.99
C LYS A 41 10.50 2.87 8.13
N PHE A 42 11.44 3.46 8.85
CA PHE A 42 12.04 2.79 10.00
C PHE A 42 10.96 2.43 11.04
N GLY A 43 10.81 1.12 11.33
CA GLY A 43 9.84 0.60 12.29
C GLY A 43 8.36 0.66 11.87
N HIS A 44 8.05 1.11 10.65
CA HIS A 44 6.65 1.32 10.25
C HIS A 44 6.44 1.05 8.76
N ALA A 45 5.29 0.46 8.42
CA ALA A 45 4.89 0.28 7.04
C ALA A 45 3.43 0.67 6.82
N GLU A 46 3.17 1.14 5.60
CA GLU A 46 1.89 1.67 5.20
C GLU A 46 1.56 1.17 3.80
N VAL A 47 0.30 0.81 3.60
CA VAL A 47 -0.29 0.55 2.29
C VAL A 47 -1.49 1.47 2.07
N VAL A 48 -1.51 2.15 0.94
CA VAL A 48 -2.68 2.90 0.47
C VAL A 48 -3.27 2.20 -0.74
N ILE A 49 -4.52 1.80 -0.65
CA ILE A 49 -5.31 1.27 -1.75
C ILE A 49 -6.29 2.36 -2.18
N SER A 50 -6.27 2.74 -3.45
CA SER A 50 -7.20 3.74 -3.98
C SER A 50 -7.85 3.28 -5.27
N ASN A 51 -9.10 3.66 -5.46
CA ASN A 51 -9.83 3.43 -6.70
C ASN A 51 -10.60 4.70 -7.08
N LYS A 52 -10.42 5.17 -8.32
CA LYS A 52 -11.01 6.43 -8.79
C LYS A 52 -12.48 6.31 -9.20
N ILE A 53 -13.00 5.09 -9.37
CA ILE A 53 -14.32 4.84 -9.98
C ILE A 53 -15.31 4.31 -8.95
N ARG A 54 -14.88 3.42 -8.06
CA ARG A 54 -15.75 2.74 -7.09
C ARG A 54 -15.06 2.59 -5.73
N PRO A 55 -15.83 2.27 -4.67
CA PRO A 55 -15.27 1.84 -3.41
C PRO A 55 -14.29 0.67 -3.55
N VAL A 56 -13.24 0.68 -2.72
CA VAL A 56 -12.34 -0.45 -2.51
C VAL A 56 -13.11 -1.53 -1.76
N THR A 57 -13.11 -2.74 -2.28
CA THR A 57 -13.86 -3.87 -1.71
C THR A 57 -13.05 -4.56 -0.61
N GLN A 58 -13.74 -5.19 0.35
CA GLN A 58 -13.06 -5.99 1.38
C GLN A 58 -12.16 -7.08 0.79
N LYS A 59 -12.59 -7.72 -0.30
CA LYS A 59 -11.77 -8.71 -1.02
C LYS A 59 -10.43 -8.14 -1.50
N GLU A 60 -10.41 -6.90 -1.97
CA GLU A 60 -9.16 -6.23 -2.37
C GLU A 60 -8.26 -5.97 -1.16
N ILE A 61 -8.83 -5.52 -0.04
CA ILE A 61 -8.10 -5.30 1.22
C ILE A 61 -7.47 -6.61 1.70
N ASP A 62 -8.26 -7.68 1.80
CA ASP A 62 -7.81 -8.99 2.28
C ASP A 62 -6.70 -9.57 1.38
N PHE A 63 -6.85 -9.41 0.06
CA PHE A 63 -5.85 -9.85 -0.89
C PHE A 63 -4.53 -9.08 -0.74
N VAL A 64 -4.59 -7.76 -0.61
CA VAL A 64 -3.40 -6.93 -0.41
C VAL A 64 -2.69 -7.26 0.91
N LEU A 65 -3.45 -7.45 1.99
CA LEU A 65 -2.91 -7.91 3.28
C LEU A 65 -2.23 -9.27 3.15
N LYS A 66 -2.86 -10.22 2.45
CA LYS A 66 -2.26 -11.53 2.21
C LYS A 66 -0.96 -11.43 1.41
N GLU A 67 -0.88 -10.59 0.39
CA GLU A 67 0.33 -10.50 -0.43
C GLU A 67 1.47 -9.70 0.24
N LEU A 68 1.14 -8.67 1.02
CA LEU A 68 2.14 -7.71 1.55
C LEU A 68 2.44 -7.87 3.04
N ALA A 69 1.54 -8.47 3.81
CA ALA A 69 1.65 -8.57 5.28
C ALA A 69 1.57 -10.00 5.83
N SER A 70 1.39 -11.04 4.99
CA SER A 70 1.22 -12.44 5.43
C SER A 70 2.36 -13.04 6.24
N SER A 71 3.57 -12.48 6.15
CA SER A 71 4.73 -12.95 6.91
C SER A 71 4.93 -12.21 8.24
N LEU A 72 4.07 -11.24 8.56
CA LEU A 72 4.27 -10.38 9.71
C LEU A 72 3.40 -10.83 10.87
N GLU A 73 4.01 -11.06 12.03
CA GLU A 73 3.32 -11.36 13.30
C GLU A 73 2.74 -10.07 13.93
N VAL A 74 2.14 -9.20 13.11
CA VAL A 74 1.55 -7.93 13.57
C VAL A 74 0.13 -7.79 13.08
N THR A 75 -0.71 -7.16 13.91
CA THR A 75 -2.09 -6.86 13.56
C THR A 75 -2.14 -5.53 12.82
N PRO A 76 -2.49 -5.50 11.53
CA PRO A 76 -2.59 -4.24 10.79
C PRO A 76 -3.81 -3.44 11.24
N THR A 77 -3.67 -2.12 11.28
CA THR A 77 -4.76 -1.17 11.47
C THR A 77 -5.28 -0.75 10.11
N ILE A 78 -6.60 -0.80 9.89
CA ILE A 78 -7.26 -0.48 8.63
C ILE A 78 -8.13 0.76 8.84
N ASP A 79 -7.84 1.84 8.11
CA ASP A 79 -8.70 3.01 7.98
C ASP A 79 -9.36 3.00 6.60
N ASN A 80 -10.69 2.93 6.59
CA ASN A 80 -11.52 2.92 5.40
C ASN A 80 -12.63 3.99 5.45
N ALA A 81 -12.43 5.08 6.21
CA ALA A 81 -13.40 6.17 6.34
C ALA A 81 -13.77 6.79 4.98
N ASN A 82 -12.83 6.80 4.02
CA ASN A 82 -13.12 7.07 2.63
C ASN A 82 -13.28 5.75 1.86
N HIS A 83 -14.48 5.44 1.42
CA HIS A 83 -14.76 4.19 0.72
C HIS A 83 -13.89 3.95 -0.54
N ASN A 84 -13.39 5.00 -1.19
CA ASN A 84 -12.55 4.91 -2.39
C ASN A 84 -11.05 4.90 -2.08
N LEU A 85 -10.65 5.12 -0.82
CA LEU A 85 -9.27 5.14 -0.36
C LEU A 85 -9.16 4.45 0.99
N VAL A 86 -8.47 3.32 1.02
CA VAL A 86 -8.20 2.56 2.23
C VAL A 86 -6.73 2.70 2.57
N GLN A 87 -6.46 3.04 3.81
CA GLN A 87 -5.12 3.08 4.37
C GLN A 87 -4.96 1.92 5.36
N ILE A 88 -3.84 1.23 5.26
CA ILE A 88 -3.48 0.10 6.12
C ILE A 88 -2.12 0.40 6.69
N THR A 89 -1.97 0.30 8.00
CA THR A 89 -0.71 0.60 8.69
C THR A 89 -0.36 -0.51 9.67
N TRP A 90 0.94 -0.76 9.83
CA TRP A 90 1.43 -1.66 10.85
C TRP A 90 2.86 -1.29 11.23
N ASP A 91 3.21 -1.57 12.48
CA ASP A 91 4.57 -1.42 12.96
C ASP A 91 5.39 -2.65 12.60
N LEU A 92 6.64 -2.43 12.21
CA LEU A 92 7.60 -3.50 11.94
C LEU A 92 8.41 -3.70 13.21
N ALA A 93 8.47 -4.93 13.71
CA ALA A 93 9.35 -5.25 14.84
C ALA A 93 10.79 -4.84 14.50
N SER A 94 11.40 -4.06 15.39
CA SER A 94 12.78 -3.56 15.31
C SER A 94 13.80 -4.66 15.54
#